data_AF-A0A1D3KAX2-F1
#
_entry.id   AF-A0A1D3KAX2-F1
#
_cell.length_a   1.000
_cell.length_b   1.000
_cell.length_c   1.000
_cell.angle_alpha   90.00
_cell.angle_beta   90.00
_cell.angle_gamma   90.00
#
_symmetry.space_group_name_H-M   'P 1'
#
loop_
_entity.id
_entity.type
_entity.pdbx_description
1 polymer ?
#
loop_
_entity_poly.entity_id
_entity_poly.type
_entity_poly.pdbx_seq_one_letter_code
_entity_poly.pdbx_strand_id
1 'polypeptide(L)' 'MSAAVEFSTVIDGEQVQGWIVKDGKSYRAYAEFRGERIDVRGSTKSSAESKWREEANHKANE' A
#
# COMPACT_ATOMS: atom_id res chain seq x y z
N MET A 1 -10.86 -10.49 -14.43
CA MET A 1 -9.96 -9.53 -13.75
C MET A 1 -10.37 -9.45 -12.29
N SER A 2 -9.46 -9.63 -11.33
CA SER A 2 -9.81 -9.35 -9.92
C SER A 2 -9.87 -7.84 -9.73
N ALA A 3 -10.98 -7.34 -9.20
CA ALA A 3 -11.15 -5.91 -8.93
C ALA A 3 -10.08 -5.41 -7.96
N ALA A 4 -9.61 -4.19 -8.19
CA ALA A 4 -8.81 -3.45 -7.22
C ALA A 4 -9.65 -3.24 -5.94
N VAL A 5 -9.04 -3.44 -4.79
CA VAL A 5 -9.64 -3.16 -3.48
C VAL A 5 -8.99 -1.91 -2.94
N GLU A 6 -9.81 -0.89 -2.67
CA GLU A 6 -9.34 0.33 -2.01
C GLU A 6 -9.00 0.03 -0.55
N PHE A 7 -7.94 0.66 -0.03
CA PHE A 7 -7.67 0.75 1.40
C PHE A 7 -7.36 2.20 1.77
N SER A 8 -7.73 2.58 3.00
CA SER A 8 -7.42 3.89 3.57
C SER A 8 -6.63 3.69 4.87
N THR A 9 -5.56 4.46 5.04
CA THR A 9 -4.74 4.40 6.25
C THR A 9 -4.23 5.79 6.63
N VAL A 10 -3.80 5.95 7.88
CA VAL A 10 -3.21 7.20 8.37
C VAL A 10 -1.73 6.94 8.63
N ILE A 11 -0.86 7.69 7.96
CA ILE A 11 0.59 7.66 8.11
C ILE A 11 1.02 9.06 8.50
N ASP A 12 1.71 9.21 9.64
CA ASP A 12 2.21 10.52 10.10
C ASP A 12 1.14 11.63 10.19
N GLY A 13 -0.09 11.25 10.57
CA GLY A 13 -1.23 12.17 10.63
C GLY A 13 -1.85 12.51 9.26
N GLU A 14 -1.28 12.05 8.15
CA GLU A 14 -1.82 12.18 6.80
C GLU A 14 -2.69 10.98 6.45
N GLN A 15 -3.93 11.23 5.99
CA GLN A 15 -4.79 10.17 5.47
C GLN A 15 -4.39 9.84 4.03
N VAL A 16 -3.98 8.60 3.79
CA VAL A 16 -3.57 8.09 2.49
C VAL A 16 -4.58 7.05 1.99
N GLN A 17 -5.01 7.21 0.74
CA GLN A 17 -5.83 6.23 0.02
C GLN A 17 -4.98 5.49 -1.00
N GLY A 18 -5.08 4.16 -0.99
CA GLY A 18 -4.35 3.28 -1.88
C GLY A 18 -5.20 2.14 -2.42
N TRP A 19 -4.57 1.34 -3.27
CA TRP A 19 -5.22 0.24 -3.98
C TRP A 19 -4.43 -1.04 -3.82
N ILE A 20 -5.16 -2.14 -3.62
CA ILE A 20 -4.61 -3.50 -3.61
C ILE A 20 -5.21 -4.26 -4.80
N VAL A 21 -4.34 -4.70 -5.70
CA VAL A 21 -4.72 -5.51 -6.87
C VAL A 21 -4.13 -6.91 -6.77
N LYS A 22 -4.83 -7.91 -7.31
CA LYS A 22 -4.28 -9.26 -7.43
C LYS A 22 -3.36 -9.31 -8.66
N ASP A 23 -2.09 -9.65 -8.45
CA ASP A 23 -1.05 -9.79 -9.47
C ASP A 23 -0.59 -11.26 -9.52
N GLY A 24 -1.27 -12.06 -10.35
CA GLY A 24 -1.05 -13.50 -10.45
C GLY A 24 -1.34 -14.26 -9.14
N LYS A 25 -0.29 -14.82 -8.53
CA LYS A 25 -0.33 -15.52 -7.22
C LYS A 25 -0.06 -14.58 -6.03
N SER A 26 0.18 -13.30 -6.30
CA SER A 26 0.51 -12.28 -5.30
C SER A 26 -0.51 -11.15 -5.29
N TYR A 27 -0.34 -10.23 -4.35
CA TYR A 27 -1.10 -8.99 -4.25
C TYR A 27 -0.12 -7.82 -4.29
N ARG A 28 -0.48 -6.77 -5.02
CA ARG A 28 0.28 -5.53 -5.16
C ARG A 28 -0.50 -4.41 -4.49
N ALA A 29 0.11 -3.75 -3.52
CA ALA A 29 -0.44 -2.56 -2.87
C ALA A 29 0.32 -1.33 -3.38
N TYR A 30 -0.42 -0.31 -3.81
CA TYR A 30 0.16 0.93 -4.28
C TYR A 30 -0.65 2.15 -3.85
N ALA A 31 0.06 3.21 -3.47
CA ALA A 31 -0.49 4.52 -3.14
C ALA A 31 0.61 5.58 -3.25
N GLU A 32 0.20 6.84 -3.40
CA GLU A 32 1.10 7.98 -3.33
C GLU A 32 1.20 8.47 -1.89
N PHE A 33 2.41 8.75 -1.43
CA PHE A 33 2.69 9.32 -0.11
C PHE A 33 3.82 10.33 -0.25
N ARG A 34 3.64 11.55 0.26
CA ARG A 34 4.62 12.65 0.17
C ARG A 34 5.19 12.90 -1.25
N GLY A 35 4.37 12.74 -2.28
CA GLY A 35 4.76 12.95 -3.68
C GLY A 35 5.49 11.76 -4.33
N GLU A 36 5.65 10.63 -3.63
CA GLU A 36 6.24 9.42 -4.16
C GLU A 36 5.24 8.27 -4.21
N ARG A 37 5.27 7.49 -5.28
CA ARG A 37 4.47 6.27 -5.39
C ARG A 37 5.17 5.13 -4.69
N ILE A 38 4.61 4.66 -3.58
CA ILE A 38 5.03 3.44 -2.91
C ILE A 38 4.28 2.26 -3.54
N ASP A 39 5.03 1.24 -3.95
CA ASP A 39 4.50 0.08 -4.67
C ASP A 39 5.16 -1.22 -4.18
N VAL A 40 4.39 -2.06 -3.51
CA VAL A 40 4.90 -3.26 -2.82
C VAL A 40 4.09 -4.50 -3.16
N ARG A 41 4.73 -5.67 -2.97
CA ARG A 41 4.09 -6.98 -3.17
C ARG A 41 4.00 -7.80 -1.89
N GLY A 42 2.85 -8.42 -1.68
CA GLY A 42 2.55 -9.38 -0.60
C GLY A 42 2.00 -10.69 -1.13
N SER A 43 2.11 -11.75 -0.33
CA SER A 43 1.50 -13.06 -0.63
C SER A 43 -0.02 -13.05 -0.43
N THR A 44 -0.52 -12.13 0.39
CA THR A 44 -1.95 -11.91 0.67
C THR A 44 -2.29 -10.41 0.58
N LYS A 45 -3.57 -10.05 0.51
CA LYS A 45 -4.03 -8.65 0.54
C LYS A 45 -3.48 -7.92 1.76
N SER A 46 -3.68 -8.51 2.94
CA SER A 46 -3.21 -7.95 4.22
C SER A 46 -1.69 -7.82 4.25
N SER A 47 -0.94 -8.79 3.73
CA SER A 47 0.53 -8.70 3.67
C SER A 47 1.01 -7.57 2.75
N ALA A 48 0.34 -7.35 1.61
CA ALA A 48 0.68 -6.25 0.72
C ALA A 48 0.38 -4.89 1.37
N GLU A 49 -0.75 -4.77 2.04
CA GLU A 49 -1.13 -3.56 2.79
C GLU A 49 -0.16 -3.27 3.95
N SER A 50 0.16 -4.27 4.77
CA SER A 50 1.09 -4.13 5.89
C SER A 50 2.46 -3.66 5.42
N LYS A 51 3.01 -4.27 4.35
CA LYS A 51 4.28 -3.82 3.75
C LYS A 51 4.21 -2.39 3.24
N TRP A 52 3.09 -2.01 2.62
CA TRP A 52 2.92 -0.65 2.11
C TRP A 52 2.95 0.36 3.27
N ARG A 53 2.25 0.02 4.37
CA ARG A 53 2.24 0.83 5.60
C ARG A 53 3.63 0.91 6.25
N GLU A 54 4.39 -0.18 6.26
CA GLU A 54 5.77 -0.21 6.79
C GLU A 54 6.68 0.73 5.99
N GLU A 55 6.67 0.65 4.67
CA GLU A 55 7.44 1.54 3.79
C GLU A 55 7.02 3.01 3.94
N ALA A 56 5.72 3.29 4.00
CA ALA A 56 5.21 4.65 4.20
C ALA A 56 5.61 5.22 5.57
N ASN A 57 5.52 4.40 6.64
CA ASN A 57 5.97 4.82 7.97
C ASN A 57 7.49 5.01 8.03
N HIS A 58 8.27 4.19 7.32
CA HIS A 58 9.71 4.38 7.24
C HIS A 58 10.05 5.75 6.62
N LYS A 59 9.46 6.05 5.45
CA LYS A 59 9.59 7.34 4.76
C LYS A 59 9.08 8.54 5.54
N ALA A 60 8.10 8.33 6.43
CA ALA A 60 7.60 9.39 7.28
C ALA A 60 8.62 9.82 8.35
N ASN A 61 9.42 8.86 8.82
CA ASN A 61 10.39 9.02 9.90
C ASN A 61 11.84 9.25 9.42
N GLU A 62 12.10 9.16 8.11
CA GLU A 62 13.33 9.68 7.47
C GLU A 62 13.31 11.20 7.39
#